data_AF-A0A450TMN8-F1
#
_entry.id   AF-A0A450TMN8-F1
#
_cell.length_a   1.000
_cell.length_b   1.000
_cell.length_c   1.000
_cell.angle_alpha   90.00
_cell.angle_beta   90.00
_cell.angle_gamma   90.00
#
_symmetry.space_group_name_H-M   'P 1'
#
loop_
_entity.id
_entity.type
_entity.pdbx_description
1 polymer ?
#
loop_
_entity_poly.entity_id
_entity_poly.type
_entity_poly.pdbx_seq_one_letter_code
_entity_poly.pdbx_strand_id
1 'polypeptide(L)'
;MSELFQLTKTQLRKIELYFPVSRDVPRVDDLRVISGIIHVLKRGLQWRDAPKEYGPYKTLYNRFIRWSCKGVFEEIFIALAAQEDSPDQL
;
A
#
# COMPACT_ATOMS: atom_id res chain seq x y z
N MET A 1 12.23 1.84 -19.52
CA MET A 1 10.85 1.86 -18.97
C MET A 1 10.91 1.13 -17.64
N SER A 2 10.61 1.79 -16.54
CA SER A 2 10.60 1.17 -15.21
C SER A 2 9.41 0.22 -15.14
N GLU A 3 9.62 -1.07 -14.83
CA GLU A 3 8.50 -1.96 -14.52
C GLU A 3 7.78 -1.43 -13.27
N LEU A 4 6.63 -0.81 -13.50
CA LEU A 4 5.76 -0.31 -12.45
C LEU A 4 5.20 -1.50 -11.68
N PHE A 5 5.28 -1.42 -10.36
CA PHE A 5 4.59 -2.37 -9.50
C PHE A 5 3.13 -1.94 -9.35
N GLN A 6 2.18 -2.81 -9.68
CA GLN A 6 0.78 -2.50 -9.52
C GLN A 6 0.06 -3.68 -8.89
N LEU A 7 -0.66 -3.40 -7.80
CA LEU A 7 -1.55 -4.39 -7.23
C LEU A 7 -2.72 -4.64 -8.18
N THR A 8 -3.22 -5.87 -8.17
CA THR A 8 -4.50 -6.17 -8.80
C THR A 8 -5.64 -5.70 -7.91
N LYS A 9 -6.81 -5.42 -8.51
CA LYS A 9 -8.03 -5.10 -7.75
C LYS A 9 -8.40 -6.20 -6.75
N THR A 10 -8.13 -7.46 -7.11
CA THR A 10 -8.37 -8.62 -6.24
C THR A 10 -7.46 -8.61 -5.02
N GLN A 11 -6.17 -8.33 -5.19
CA GLN A 11 -5.25 -8.17 -4.05
C GLN A 11 -5.65 -6.99 -3.16
N LEU A 12 -6.06 -5.86 -3.77
CA LEU A 12 -6.53 -4.70 -3.01
C LEU A 12 -7.74 -5.05 -2.14
N ARG A 13 -8.74 -5.76 -2.68
CA ARG A 13 -9.94 -6.16 -1.93
C ARG A 13 -9.63 -6.94 -0.65
N LYS A 14 -8.54 -7.71 -0.63
CA LYS A 14 -8.12 -8.44 0.58
C LYS A 14 -7.66 -7.51 1.69
N ILE A 15 -7.09 -6.35 1.35
CA ILE A 15 -6.50 -5.41 2.31
C ILE A 15 -7.34 -4.14 2.51
N GLU A 16 -8.32 -3.89 1.65
CA GLU A 16 -9.13 -2.67 1.64
C GLU A 16 -9.90 -2.46 2.94
N LEU A 17 -10.28 -3.55 3.61
CA LEU A 17 -11.02 -3.52 4.88
C LEU A 17 -10.21 -2.95 6.06
N TYR A 18 -8.88 -2.94 5.96
CA TYR A 18 -7.98 -2.37 6.99
C TYR A 18 -7.68 -0.90 6.75
N PHE A 19 -8.05 -0.36 5.58
CA PHE A 19 -7.88 1.05 5.36
C PHE A 19 -8.80 1.81 6.33
N PRO A 20 -8.35 2.93 6.92
CA PRO A 20 -9.18 3.69 7.86
C PRO A 20 -10.51 4.09 7.20
N VAL A 21 -11.47 4.71 7.88
CA VAL A 21 -12.65 5.29 7.21
C VAL A 21 -12.36 6.74 6.80
N SER A 22 -12.70 7.14 5.57
CA SER A 22 -12.62 8.53 5.13
C SER A 22 -13.89 9.23 5.57
N ARG A 23 -13.77 10.24 6.45
CA ARG A 23 -14.95 10.87 7.04
C ARG A 23 -15.69 11.80 6.07
N ASP A 24 -14.98 12.51 5.17
CA ASP A 24 -15.62 13.61 4.41
C ASP A 24 -15.14 13.79 2.96
N VAL A 25 -14.15 13.01 2.48
CA VAL A 25 -13.57 13.17 1.15
C VAL A 25 -13.44 11.81 0.45
N PRO A 26 -13.98 11.64 -0.77
CA PRO A 26 -13.77 10.44 -1.56
C PRO A 26 -12.28 10.15 -1.71
N ARG A 27 -11.86 8.92 -1.46
CA ARG A 27 -10.46 8.56 -1.57
C ARG A 27 -10.02 8.62 -3.02
N VAL A 28 -8.95 9.38 -3.24
CA VAL A 28 -8.12 9.24 -4.44
C VAL A 28 -7.65 7.79 -4.51
N ASP A 29 -7.94 7.14 -5.64
CA ASP A 29 -7.55 5.79 -6.07
C ASP A 29 -6.54 5.10 -5.14
N ASP A 30 -7.06 4.39 -4.13
CA ASP A 30 -6.22 3.73 -3.12
C ASP A 30 -5.33 2.68 -3.77
N LEU A 31 -5.80 1.98 -4.82
CA LEU A 31 -5.01 1.01 -5.58
C LEU A 31 -3.70 1.63 -6.06
N ARG A 32 -3.80 2.81 -6.67
CA ARG A 32 -2.66 3.54 -7.22
C ARG A 32 -1.71 3.97 -6.11
N VAL A 33 -2.25 4.51 -5.00
CA VAL A 33 -1.42 5.01 -3.90
C VAL A 33 -0.71 3.86 -3.19
N ILE A 34 -1.40 2.77 -2.85
CA ILE A 34 -0.77 1.63 -2.18
C ILE A 34 0.27 0.95 -3.09
N SER A 35 -0.01 0.86 -4.40
CA SER A 35 0.94 0.34 -5.38
C SER A 35 2.21 1.20 -5.43
N GLY A 36 2.07 2.53 -5.41
CA GLY A 36 3.20 3.45 -5.38
C GLY A 36 4.02 3.36 -4.10
N ILE A 37 3.36 3.24 -2.94
CA ILE A 37 4.03 3.03 -1.65
C ILE A 37 4.85 1.74 -1.69
N ILE A 38 4.25 0.62 -2.11
CA ILE A 38 4.95 -0.67 -2.19
C ILE A 38 6.10 -0.61 -3.20
N HIS A 39 5.93 0.08 -4.34
CA HIS A 39 6.99 0.25 -5.33
C HIS A 39 8.23 0.94 -4.72
N VAL A 40 8.02 2.02 -3.99
CA VAL A 40 9.10 2.77 -3.32
C VAL A 40 9.79 1.90 -2.29
N LEU A 41 9.03 1.21 -1.43
CA LEU A 41 9.59 0.36 -0.38
C LEU A 41 10.35 -0.85 -0.95
N LYS A 42 9.76 -1.56 -1.93
CA LYS A 42 10.35 -2.76 -2.55
C LYS A 42 11.66 -2.45 -3.28
N ARG A 43 11.79 -1.26 -3.86
CA ARG A 43 12.97 -0.84 -4.61
C ARG A 43 13.94 0.04 -3.80
N GLY A 44 13.62 0.34 -2.54
CA GLY A 44 14.45 1.22 -1.69
C GLY A 44 14.62 2.64 -2.25
N LEU A 45 13.60 3.17 -2.94
CA LEU A 45 13.68 4.48 -3.59
C LEU A 45 13.47 5.61 -2.57
N GLN A 46 13.99 6.80 -2.89
CA GLN A 46 13.52 8.01 -2.23
C GLN A 46 12.10 8.30 -2.70
N TRP A 47 11.23 8.82 -1.82
CA TRP A 47 9.86 9.17 -2.19
C TRP A 47 9.79 10.09 -3.42
N ARG A 48 10.73 11.05 -3.52
CA ARG A 48 10.82 12.01 -4.65
C ARG A 48 11.05 11.33 -6.00
N ASP A 49 11.64 10.14 -6.00
CA ASP A 49 11.97 9.37 -7.19
C ASP A 49 10.86 8.36 -7.55
N ALA A 50 9.74 8.35 -6.80
CA ALA A 50 8.59 7.54 -7.13
C ALA A 50 8.05 7.91 -8.54
N PRO A 51 7.71 6.92 -9.37
CA PRO A 51 7.13 7.17 -10.68
C PRO A 51 5.86 8.04 -10.59
N LYS A 52 5.75 9.01 -11.51
CA LYS A 52 4.66 10.02 -11.50
C LYS A 52 3.29 9.39 -11.75
N GLU A 53 3.26 8.21 -12.33
CA GLU A 53 2.08 7.39 -12.60
C GLU A 53 1.32 7.03 -11.32
N TYR A 54 2.01 6.98 -10.17
CA TYR A 54 1.36 6.77 -8.87
C TYR A 54 0.75 8.04 -8.27
N GLY A 55 1.03 9.19 -8.87
CA GLY A 55 0.65 10.51 -8.39
C GLY A 55 1.78 11.24 -7.65
N PRO A 56 1.48 12.39 -7.01
CA PRO A 56 2.49 13.20 -6.35
C PRO A 56 3.18 12.46 -5.20
N TYR A 57 4.52 12.48 -5.16
CA TYR A 57 5.29 11.80 -4.11
C TYR A 57 4.88 12.21 -2.69
N LYS A 58 4.51 13.48 -2.48
CA LYS A 58 4.02 13.98 -1.18
C LYS A 58 2.76 13.24 -0.73
N THR A 59 1.88 12.88 -1.67
CA THR A 59 0.67 12.11 -1.37
C THR A 59 1.01 10.70 -0.91
N LEU A 60 1.97 10.04 -1.58
CA LEU A 60 2.45 8.71 -1.19
C LEU A 60 3.06 8.75 0.22
N TYR A 61 4.00 9.67 0.44
CA TYR A 61 4.68 9.84 1.73
C TYR A 61 3.68 10.15 2.86
N ASN A 62 2.82 11.16 2.68
CA ASN A 62 1.85 11.53 3.71
C ASN A 62 0.87 10.41 4.01
N ARG A 63 0.49 9.60 3.01
CA ARG A 63 -0.39 8.46 3.23
C ARG A 63 0.33 7.34 3.96
N PHE A 64 1.56 7.01 3.57
CA PHE A 64 2.40 6.06 4.27
C PHE A 64 2.53 6.43 5.75
N ILE A 65 2.94 7.65 6.09
CA ILE A 65 3.08 8.08 7.48
C ILE A 65 1.75 7.98 8.24
N ARG A 66 0.65 8.49 7.67
CA ARG A 66 -0.67 8.44 8.33
C ARG A 66 -1.18 7.03 8.58
N TRP A 67 -0.92 6.10 7.65
CA TRP A 67 -1.33 4.71 7.77
C TRP A 67 -0.42 3.94 8.74
N SER A 68 0.88 4.18 8.71
CA SER A 68 1.83 3.61 9.67
C SER A 68 1.52 4.04 11.11
N CYS A 69 1.26 5.33 11.36
CA CYS A 69 0.87 5.81 12.70
C CYS A 69 -0.47 5.23 13.19
N LYS A 70 -1.30 4.70 12.29
CA LYS A 70 -2.58 4.07 12.63
C LYS A 70 -2.49 2.54 12.71
N GLY A 71 -1.32 1.95 12.51
CA GLY A 71 -1.14 0.49 12.52
C GLY A 71 -1.70 -0.23 11.28
N VAL A 72 -2.10 0.49 10.22
CA VAL A 72 -2.76 -0.12 9.05
C VAL A 72 -1.90 -1.18 8.39
N PHE A 73 -0.59 -0.93 8.23
CA PHE A 73 0.31 -1.90 7.61
C PHE A 73 0.56 -3.11 8.51
N GLU A 74 0.57 -2.92 9.83
CA GLU A 74 0.73 -4.00 10.80
C GLU A 74 -0.51 -4.91 10.79
N GLU A 75 -1.71 -4.34 10.82
CA GLU A 75 -2.96 -5.10 10.70
C GLU A 75 -3.04 -5.90 9.39
N ILE A 76 -2.66 -5.27 8.26
CA ILE A 76 -2.59 -5.95 6.97
C ILE A 76 -1.60 -7.12 7.02
N PHE A 77 -0.42 -6.92 7.60
CA PHE A 77 0.61 -7.96 7.67
C PHE A 77 0.16 -9.15 8.51
N ILE A 78 -0.39 -8.88 9.71
CA ILE A 78 -0.95 -9.92 10.60
C ILE A 78 -2.08 -10.68 9.88
N ALA A 79 -2.98 -9.97 9.22
CA ALA A 79 -4.09 -10.59 8.51
C ALA A 79 -3.66 -11.46 7.32
N LEU A 80 -2.64 -11.04 6.59
CA LEU A 80 -2.11 -11.81 5.47
C LEU A 80 -1.34 -13.04 5.96
N ALA A 81 -0.52 -12.90 7.01
CA ALA A 81 0.19 -14.02 7.62
C ALA A 81 -0.77 -15.09 8.16
N ALA A 82 -1.85 -14.67 8.83
CA ALA A 82 -2.88 -15.59 9.34
C ALA A 82 -3.69 -16.30 8.23
N GLN A 83 -3.73 -15.74 7.01
CA GLN A 83 -4.33 -16.41 5.85
C GLN A 83 -3.37 -17.39 5.17
N GLU A 84 -2.06 -17.23 5.38
CA GLU A 84 -1.00 -18.06 4.83
C GLU A 84 -0.56 -19.19 5.79
N ASP A 85 -1.27 -19.41 6.90
CA ASP A 85 -1.07 -20.56 7.82
C ASP A 85 -1.46 -21.92 7.20
N SER A 86 -1.04 -22.18 5.95
CA SER A 86 -0.48 -23.48 5.61
C SER A 86 1.02 -23.39 5.93
N PRO A 87 1.54 -24.15 6.90
CA PRO A 87 2.97 -24.15 7.18
C PRO A 87 3.68 -24.70 5.95
N ASP A 88 4.18 -23.83 5.07
CA ASP A 88 5.26 -24.20 4.16
C ASP A 88 6.48 -24.48 5.04
N GLN A 89 6.60 -25.77 5.36
CA GLN A 89 7.70 -26.37 6.10
C GLN A 89 9.02 -25.96 5.46
N LEU A 90 9.93 -25.45 6.28
CA LEU A 90 11.37 -25.63 6.11
C LEU A 90 11.88 -26.54 7.22
#